data_AF-A0A653VKM2-F1
#
_entry.id   AF-A0A653VKM2-F1
#
_cell.length_a   1.000
_cell.length_b   1.000
_cell.length_c   1.000
_cell.angle_alpha   90.00
_cell.angle_beta   90.00
_cell.angle_gamma   90.00
#
_symmetry.space_group_name_H-M   'P 1'
#
loop_
_entity.id
_entity.type
_entity.pdbx_description
1 polymer ?
#
loop_
_entity_poly.entity_id
_entity_poly.type
_entity_poly.pdbx_seq_one_letter_code
_entity_poly.pdbx_strand_id
1 'polypeptide(L)'
;MTQQQENLSAFMDGEIDGDAIIDAIKQDDELQAKWKRYHVIRGAMRKEASVAPQLDITASVAAALESEPAIVAPKASRWRSIPVLGSVVPFAKQSGQFAVAASVAVAVILGVQHFNQPAPTEPFMTAPTAGPQGGLAPVSLEQTRALPRNDMNEVLEKKRKINALIADHEQQVKLKQAQESETDDAEASADNRP
;
A
#
# COMPACT_ATOMS: atom_id res chain seq x y z
N MET A 1 8.76 -36.09 -14.91
CA MET A 1 7.95 -34.89 -14.62
C MET A 1 6.63 -35.09 -15.33
N THR A 2 5.49 -34.97 -14.63
CA THR A 2 4.19 -35.07 -15.31
C THR A 2 3.85 -33.73 -15.95
N GLN A 3 3.22 -33.73 -17.13
CA GLN A 3 2.90 -32.49 -17.88
C GLN A 3 2.11 -31.46 -17.06
N GLN A 4 1.28 -31.92 -16.11
CA GLN A 4 0.55 -31.06 -15.19
C GLN A 4 1.46 -30.29 -14.21
N GLN A 5 2.61 -30.85 -13.83
CA GLN A 5 3.56 -30.18 -12.94
C GLN A 5 4.30 -29.04 -13.66
N GLU A 6 4.59 -29.24 -14.95
CA GLU A 6 5.17 -28.24 -15.81
C GLU A 6 4.19 -27.09 -16.02
N ASN A 7 2.93 -27.40 -16.35
CA ASN A 7 1.86 -26.41 -16.45
C ASN A 7 1.65 -25.64 -15.13
N LEU A 8 1.69 -26.33 -13.99
CA LEU A 8 1.60 -25.67 -12.68
C LEU A 8 2.75 -24.68 -12.46
N SER A 9 3.97 -25.05 -12.83
CA SER A 9 5.14 -24.17 -12.72
C SER A 9 5.02 -22.96 -13.62
N ALA A 10 4.66 -23.17 -14.90
CA ALA A 10 4.45 -22.09 -15.86
C ALA A 10 3.35 -21.12 -15.38
N PHE A 11 2.27 -21.64 -14.78
CA PHE A 11 1.19 -20.82 -14.22
C PHE A 11 1.69 -19.99 -13.01
N MET A 12 2.53 -20.56 -12.15
CA MET A 12 3.12 -19.84 -11.00
C MET A 12 4.06 -18.69 -11.39
N ASP A 13 4.73 -18.85 -12.53
CA ASP A 13 5.64 -17.84 -13.07
C ASP A 13 4.94 -16.85 -14.02
N GLY A 14 3.64 -17.04 -14.27
CA GLY A 14 2.82 -16.15 -15.11
C GLY A 14 3.06 -16.32 -16.61
N GLU A 15 3.62 -17.46 -17.03
CA GLU A 15 3.86 -17.78 -18.44
C GLU A 15 2.60 -18.31 -19.14
N ILE A 16 1.67 -18.88 -18.37
CA ILE A 16 0.36 -19.31 -18.85
C ILE A 16 -0.72 -18.69 -17.97
N ASP A 17 -1.84 -18.31 -18.58
CA ASP A 17 -3.04 -17.83 -17.90
C ASP A 17 -4.24 -18.65 -18.39
N GLY A 18 -5.16 -19.00 -17.49
CA GLY A 18 -6.42 -19.62 -17.90
C GLY A 18 -7.18 -20.34 -16.80
N ASP A 19 -8.50 -20.36 -16.92
CA ASP A 19 -9.39 -21.02 -15.95
C ASP A 19 -9.17 -22.54 -15.89
N ALA A 20 -8.68 -23.15 -16.98
CA ALA A 20 -8.47 -24.60 -17.06
C ALA A 20 -7.44 -25.13 -16.05
N ILE A 21 -6.33 -24.42 -15.81
CA ILE A 21 -5.33 -24.82 -14.81
C ILE A 21 -5.86 -24.60 -13.39
N ILE A 22 -6.64 -23.54 -13.18
CA ILE A 22 -7.30 -23.26 -11.90
C ILE A 22 -8.29 -24.38 -11.56
N ASP A 23 -9.10 -24.80 -12.53
CA ASP A 23 -10.05 -25.91 -12.35
C ASP A 23 -9.34 -27.24 -12.11
N ALA A 24 -8.22 -27.50 -12.78
CA ALA A 24 -7.39 -28.68 -12.53
C ALA A 24 -6.82 -28.67 -11.10
N ILE A 25 -6.32 -27.53 -10.62
CA ILE A 25 -5.84 -27.38 -9.23
C ILE A 25 -6.99 -27.62 -8.24
N LYS A 26 -8.18 -27.08 -8.48
CA LYS A 26 -9.34 -27.25 -7.57
C LYS A 26 -9.80 -28.70 -7.43
N GLN A 27 -9.58 -29.55 -8.43
CA GLN A 27 -10.06 -30.93 -8.45
C GLN A 27 -9.01 -31.96 -8.01
N ASP A 28 -7.74 -31.57 -7.84
CA ASP A 28 -6.64 -32.47 -7.53
C ASP A 28 -5.87 -32.04 -6.27
N ASP A 29 -6.03 -32.83 -5.20
CA ASP A 29 -5.39 -32.60 -3.90
C ASP A 29 -3.85 -32.66 -3.97
N GLU A 30 -3.28 -33.51 -4.83
CA GLU A 30 -1.82 -33.60 -4.99
C GLU A 30 -1.26 -32.34 -5.65
N LEU A 31 -2.00 -31.79 -6.61
CA LEU A 31 -1.66 -30.55 -7.30
C LEU A 31 -1.76 -29.34 -6.35
N GLN A 32 -2.80 -29.28 -5.51
CA GLN A 32 -2.93 -28.25 -4.45
C GLN A 32 -1.78 -28.32 -3.45
N ALA A 33 -1.43 -29.53 -3.00
CA ALA A 33 -0.33 -29.71 -2.07
C ALA A 33 1.01 -29.28 -2.69
N LYS A 34 1.19 -29.49 -4.00
CA LYS A 34 2.37 -29.06 -4.76
C LYS A 34 2.43 -27.54 -4.91
N TRP A 35 1.31 -26.91 -5.28
CA TRP A 35 1.15 -25.46 -5.34
C TRP A 35 1.54 -24.79 -4.00
N LYS A 36 1.02 -25.31 -2.89
CA LYS A 36 1.37 -24.85 -1.53
C LYS A 36 2.88 -24.95 -1.27
N ARG A 37 3.49 -26.10 -1.56
CA ARG A 37 4.94 -26.31 -1.36
C ARG A 37 5.78 -25.32 -2.18
N TYR A 38 5.42 -25.08 -3.43
CA TYR A 38 6.16 -24.16 -4.30
C TYR A 38 6.11 -22.72 -3.77
N HIS A 39 4.95 -22.24 -3.32
CA HIS A 39 4.85 -20.91 -2.70
C HIS A 39 5.66 -20.79 -1.39
N VAL A 40 5.67 -21.84 -0.57
CA VAL A 40 6.51 -21.88 0.65
C VAL A 40 8.00 -21.81 0.30
N ILE A 41 8.45 -22.61 -0.66
CA ILE A 41 9.85 -22.60 -1.14
C ILE A 41 10.21 -21.22 -1.70
N ARG A 42 9.34 -20.62 -2.52
CA ARG A 42 9.52 -19.27 -3.10
C ARG A 42 9.69 -18.21 -2.00
N GLY A 43 8.83 -18.21 -0.99
CA GLY A 43 8.91 -17.30 0.15
C GLY A 43 10.17 -17.51 1.00
N ALA A 44 10.59 -18.77 1.19
CA ALA A 44 11.83 -19.10 1.90
C ALA A 44 13.07 -18.59 1.14
N MET A 45 13.12 -18.80 -0.18
CA MET A 45 14.23 -18.32 -1.04
C MET A 45 14.35 -16.79 -1.03
N ARG A 46 13.22 -16.07 -0.97
CA ARG A 46 13.19 -14.61 -0.88
C ARG A 46 13.46 -14.07 0.52
N LYS A 47 13.67 -14.95 1.52
CA LYS A 47 13.80 -14.59 2.94
C LYS A 47 12.58 -13.82 3.48
N GLU A 48 11.42 -14.02 2.84
CA GLU A 48 10.12 -13.44 3.25
C GLU A 48 9.42 -14.33 4.29
N ALA A 49 9.86 -15.58 4.43
CA ALA A 49 9.30 -16.55 5.36
C ALA A 49 9.74 -16.30 6.82
N SER A 50 9.25 -15.22 7.43
CA SER A 50 9.23 -15.04 8.89
C SER A 50 8.02 -15.73 9.54
N VAL A 51 7.12 -16.30 8.72
CA VAL A 51 5.89 -16.96 9.16
C VAL A 51 6.18 -18.44 9.38
N ALA A 52 5.85 -18.93 10.58
CA ALA A 52 5.98 -20.33 10.94
C ALA A 52 5.36 -21.23 9.85
N PRO A 53 6.14 -22.05 9.13
CA PRO A 53 5.63 -22.88 8.01
C PRO A 53 4.56 -23.91 8.45
N GLN A 54 4.35 -24.07 9.76
CA GLN A 54 3.35 -24.93 10.37
C GLN A 54 2.00 -24.23 10.61
N LEU A 55 1.93 -22.91 10.44
CA LEU A 55 0.72 -22.14 10.69
C LEU A 55 -0.13 -22.11 9.41
N ASP A 56 -1.04 -23.08 9.29
CA ASP A 56 -1.97 -23.19 8.16
C ASP A 56 -3.31 -22.52 8.48
N ILE A 57 -3.53 -21.32 7.95
CA ILE A 57 -4.82 -20.61 8.04
C ILE A 57 -5.73 -20.84 6.82
N THR A 58 -5.26 -21.56 5.80
CA THR A 58 -5.94 -21.63 4.50
C THR A 58 -7.36 -22.20 4.63
N ALA A 59 -7.53 -23.26 5.41
CA ALA A 59 -8.84 -23.87 5.67
C ALA A 59 -9.79 -22.93 6.43
N SER A 60 -9.28 -22.21 7.44
CA SER A 60 -10.09 -21.25 8.21
C SER A 60 -10.54 -20.08 7.34
N VAL A 61 -9.66 -19.58 6.46
CA VAL A 61 -9.99 -18.49 5.53
C VAL A 61 -11.00 -18.98 4.49
N ALA A 62 -10.82 -20.18 3.92
CA ALA A 62 -11.78 -20.75 2.98
C ALA A 62 -13.19 -20.89 3.59
N ALA A 63 -13.28 -21.39 4.84
CA ALA A 63 -14.55 -21.50 5.55
C ALA A 63 -15.17 -20.12 5.85
N ALA A 64 -14.35 -19.13 6.23
CA ALA A 64 -14.83 -17.77 6.42
C ALA A 64 -15.37 -17.16 5.12
N LEU A 65 -14.66 -17.33 4.00
CA LEU A 65 -15.08 -16.85 2.68
C LEU A 65 -16.38 -17.50 2.19
N GLU A 66 -16.60 -18.79 2.48
CA GLU A 66 -17.86 -19.47 2.13
C GLU A 66 -19.05 -18.91 2.95
N SER A 67 -18.78 -18.43 4.17
CA SER A 67 -19.78 -17.78 5.03
C SER A 67 -20.03 -16.31 4.69
N GLU A 68 -19.21 -15.70 3.83
CA GLU A 68 -19.38 -14.32 3.41
C GLU A 68 -20.55 -14.18 2.42
N PRO A 69 -21.47 -13.22 2.62
CA PRO A 69 -22.47 -12.93 1.62
C PRO A 69 -21.75 -12.44 0.36
N ALA A 70 -22.03 -13.05 -0.79
CA ALA A 70 -21.42 -12.69 -2.06
C ALA A 70 -21.76 -11.22 -2.43
N ILE A 71 -20.94 -10.28 -1.99
CA ILE A 71 -20.93 -8.91 -2.49
C ILE A 71 -20.20 -8.97 -3.83
N VAL A 72 -20.89 -9.52 -4.82
CA VAL A 72 -20.52 -9.37 -6.23
C VAL A 72 -20.36 -7.88 -6.45
N ALA A 73 -19.17 -7.46 -6.86
CA ALA A 73 -18.69 -6.10 -7.07
C ALA A 73 -19.82 -5.07 -7.27
N PRO A 74 -19.72 -3.85 -6.70
CA PRO A 74 -20.78 -2.84 -6.82
C PRO A 74 -21.19 -2.73 -8.29
N LYS A 75 -22.37 -3.29 -8.62
CA LYS A 75 -22.97 -3.17 -9.95
C LYS A 75 -22.90 -1.69 -10.24
N ALA A 76 -22.13 -1.31 -11.26
CA ALA A 76 -21.91 0.09 -11.60
C ALA A 76 -23.26 0.80 -11.49
N SER A 77 -23.39 1.67 -10.48
CA SER A 77 -24.68 2.16 -10.05
C SER A 77 -25.43 2.67 -11.28
N ARG A 78 -26.66 2.18 -11.47
CA ARG A 78 -27.59 2.66 -12.51
C ARG A 78 -27.93 4.15 -12.37
N TRP A 79 -27.26 4.88 -11.48
CA TRP A 79 -27.30 6.34 -11.41
C TRP A 79 -26.61 7.03 -12.60
N ARG A 80 -25.90 6.28 -13.46
CA ARG A 80 -25.38 6.83 -14.73
C ARG A 80 -26.46 7.01 -15.81
N SER A 81 -27.70 6.55 -15.59
CA SER A 81 -28.78 6.66 -16.59
C SER A 81 -29.88 7.68 -16.26
N ILE A 82 -29.61 8.69 -15.42
CA ILE A 82 -30.49 9.86 -15.33
C ILE A 82 -29.98 10.90 -16.33
N PRO A 83 -30.64 11.11 -17.49
CA PRO A 83 -30.15 11.97 -18.57
C PRO A 83 -30.10 13.47 -18.23
N VAL A 84 -30.42 13.86 -16.99
CA VAL A 84 -30.56 15.27 -16.57
C VAL A 84 -29.45 15.74 -15.63
N LEU A 85 -28.61 14.84 -15.09
CA LEU A 85 -27.50 15.21 -14.18
C LEU A 85 -26.11 15.23 -14.85
N GLY A 86 -26.06 15.18 -16.19
CA GLY A 86 -24.82 15.09 -16.98
C GLY A 86 -23.98 16.37 -17.03
N SER A 87 -24.41 17.51 -16.47
CA SER A 87 -23.75 18.80 -16.71
C SER A 87 -23.39 19.65 -15.49
N VAL A 88 -23.60 19.18 -14.25
CA VAL A 88 -23.30 19.99 -13.04
C VAL A 88 -22.33 19.35 -12.04
N VAL A 89 -21.53 18.36 -12.45
CA VAL A 89 -20.55 17.71 -11.56
C VAL A 89 -19.09 17.95 -11.95
N PRO A 90 -18.60 19.20 -12.08
CA PRO A 90 -17.19 19.47 -11.87
C PRO A 90 -16.87 19.67 -10.37
N PHE A 91 -17.85 20.03 -9.52
CA PHE A 91 -17.59 20.42 -8.12
C PHE A 91 -17.58 19.27 -7.11
N ALA A 92 -18.23 18.13 -7.39
CA ALA A 92 -18.27 17.02 -6.42
C ALA A 92 -16.94 16.26 -6.32
N LYS A 93 -16.09 16.29 -7.36
CA LYS A 93 -14.74 15.68 -7.28
C LYS A 93 -13.85 16.36 -6.23
N GLN A 94 -14.06 17.65 -5.97
CA GLN A 94 -13.31 18.40 -4.96
C GLN A 94 -13.86 18.20 -3.54
N SER A 95 -15.14 17.84 -3.39
CA SER A 95 -15.75 17.50 -2.09
C SER A 95 -15.31 16.15 -1.51
N GLY A 96 -14.90 15.20 -2.36
CA GLY A 96 -14.44 13.88 -1.92
C GLY A 96 -13.17 13.92 -1.06
N GLN A 97 -12.27 14.87 -1.32
CA GLN A 97 -11.06 15.07 -0.51
C GLN A 97 -11.40 15.56 0.91
N PHE A 98 -12.42 16.40 1.05
CA PHE A 98 -12.90 16.85 2.37
C PHE A 98 -13.60 15.73 3.15
N ALA A 99 -14.30 14.82 2.48
CA ALA A 99 -14.95 13.69 3.15
C ALA A 99 -13.95 12.75 3.82
N VAL A 100 -12.84 12.43 3.13
CA VAL A 100 -11.76 11.62 3.71
C VAL A 100 -11.12 12.36 4.90
N ALA A 101 -10.77 13.64 4.74
CA ALA A 101 -10.19 14.43 5.83
C ALA A 101 -11.12 14.57 7.05
N ALA A 102 -12.42 14.82 6.83
CA ALA A 102 -13.42 14.92 7.89
C ALA A 102 -13.60 13.59 8.65
N SER A 103 -13.61 12.46 7.94
CA SER A 103 -13.70 11.14 8.56
C SER A 103 -12.48 10.81 9.44
N VAL A 104 -11.27 11.14 8.99
CA VAL A 104 -10.04 10.95 9.78
C VAL A 104 -10.04 11.85 11.02
N ALA A 105 -10.45 13.12 10.89
CA ALA A 105 -10.54 14.05 12.02
C ALA A 105 -11.54 13.57 13.08
N VAL A 106 -12.73 13.09 12.67
CA VAL A 106 -13.73 12.51 13.59
C VAL A 106 -13.20 11.26 14.28
N ALA A 107 -12.54 10.34 13.54
CA ALA A 107 -11.96 9.13 14.11
C ALA A 107 -10.86 9.43 15.14
N VAL A 108 -10.02 10.45 14.89
CA VAL A 108 -8.97 10.88 15.84
C VAL A 108 -9.58 11.50 17.10
N ILE A 109 -10.58 12.38 16.97
CA ILE A 109 -11.24 13.01 18.12
C ILE A 109 -11.93 11.97 19.01
N LEU A 110 -12.67 11.03 18.40
CA LEU A 110 -13.35 9.97 19.16
C LEU A 110 -12.36 8.92 19.72
N GLY A 111 -11.27 8.63 19.00
CA GLY A 111 -10.24 7.67 19.42
C GLY A 111 -9.44 8.15 20.64
N VAL A 112 -9.06 9.43 20.70
CA VAL A 112 -8.28 9.99 21.82
C VAL A 112 -9.08 9.93 23.13
N GLN A 113 -10.40 10.11 23.09
CA GLN A 113 -11.23 10.00 24.30
C GLN A 113 -11.37 8.54 24.79
N HIS A 114 -11.32 7.57 23.87
CA HIS A 114 -11.40 6.14 24.22
C HIS A 114 -10.08 5.60 24.76
N PHE A 115 -8.94 6.00 24.19
CA PHE A 115 -7.61 5.55 24.62
C PHE A 115 -7.06 6.28 25.84
N ASN A 116 -7.62 7.43 26.21
CA ASN A 116 -7.18 8.22 27.36
C ASN A 116 -8.16 8.14 28.53
N GLN A 117 -8.80 6.97 28.72
CA GLN A 117 -9.54 6.71 29.96
C GLN A 117 -8.55 6.70 31.14
N PRO A 118 -8.80 7.47 32.20
CA PRO A 118 -7.96 7.41 33.39
C PRO A 118 -7.99 5.98 33.94
N ALA A 119 -6.81 5.39 34.14
CA ALA A 119 -6.69 4.07 34.73
C ALA A 119 -7.41 4.03 36.10
N PRO A 120 -8.12 2.92 36.43
CA PRO A 120 -8.75 2.78 37.73
C PRO A 120 -7.69 2.95 38.82
N THR A 121 -7.99 3.84 39.77
CA THR A 121 -7.09 4.22 40.86
C THR A 121 -7.05 3.07 41.88
N GLU A 122 -6.18 2.09 41.65
CA GLU A 122 -5.84 1.09 42.65
C GLU A 122 -5.00 1.76 43.75
N PRO A 123 -5.38 1.67 45.04
CA PRO A 123 -4.59 2.24 46.12
C PRO A 123 -3.28 1.47 46.28
N PHE A 124 -2.17 2.11 45.90
CA PHE A 124 -0.82 1.57 46.04
C PHE A 124 -0.37 1.59 47.52
N MET A 125 -0.17 0.41 48.09
CA MET A 125 0.47 0.21 49.40
C MET A 125 1.97 0.48 49.30
N THR A 126 2.48 1.41 50.10
CA THR A 126 3.91 1.70 50.20
C THR A 126 4.64 0.58 50.95
N ALA A 127 5.41 -0.24 50.24
CA ALA A 127 6.45 -1.10 50.83
C ALA A 127 7.82 -0.39 50.75
N PRO A 128 8.63 -0.41 51.82
CA PRO A 128 9.82 0.42 51.94
C PRO A 128 11.00 -0.08 51.10
N THR A 129 11.80 0.89 50.66
CA THR A 129 13.05 0.79 49.92
C THR A 129 14.18 0.17 50.74
N ALA A 130 14.79 -0.92 50.25
CA ALA A 130 16.13 -1.34 50.65
C ALA A 130 16.82 -2.15 49.54
N GLY A 131 17.82 -1.56 48.89
CA GLY A 131 18.72 -2.26 47.95
C GLY A 131 19.63 -1.27 47.19
N PRO A 132 20.98 -1.42 47.21
CA PRO A 132 21.90 -0.40 46.73
C PRO A 132 22.12 -0.45 45.20
N GLN A 133 22.06 0.74 44.60
CA GLN A 133 22.79 1.23 43.42
C GLN A 133 23.24 0.18 42.38
N GLY A 134 22.34 -0.17 41.46
CA GLY A 134 22.68 -0.75 40.16
C GLY A 134 22.38 0.27 39.06
N GLY A 135 23.43 0.88 38.50
CA GLY A 135 23.30 1.82 37.40
C GLY A 135 22.75 1.12 36.15
N LEU A 136 21.57 1.53 35.72
CA LEU A 136 21.13 1.42 34.35
C LEU A 136 20.72 2.82 33.93
N ALA A 137 21.57 3.44 33.10
CA ALA A 137 21.29 4.73 32.50
C ALA A 137 19.91 4.66 31.83
N PRO A 138 19.02 5.63 32.07
CA PRO A 138 17.73 5.65 31.40
C PRO A 138 18.01 5.74 29.90
N VAL A 139 17.50 4.77 29.14
CA VAL A 139 17.37 4.90 27.70
C VAL A 139 16.50 6.14 27.47
N SER A 140 17.10 7.17 26.87
CA SER A 140 16.41 8.40 26.54
C SER A 140 15.17 8.05 25.73
N LEU A 141 13.99 8.20 26.34
CA LEU A 141 12.77 8.35 25.56
C LEU A 141 13.04 9.47 24.55
N GLU A 142 12.76 9.19 23.27
CA GLU A 142 12.81 10.20 22.21
C GLU A 142 11.90 11.35 22.61
N GLN A 143 12.53 12.37 23.18
CA GLN A 143 11.94 13.65 23.46
C GLN A 143 11.49 14.20 22.11
N THR A 144 10.16 14.24 21.92
CA THR A 144 9.47 15.03 20.90
C THR A 144 10.29 16.27 20.58
N ARG A 145 10.81 16.32 19.35
CA ARG A 145 11.60 17.45 18.86
C ARG A 145 10.70 18.67 18.87
N ALA A 146 10.87 19.55 19.84
CA ALA A 146 10.28 20.88 19.79
C ALA A 146 10.85 21.57 18.55
N LEU A 147 9.96 21.92 17.60
CA LEU A 147 10.33 22.71 16.43
C LEU A 147 10.99 24.02 16.92
N PRO A 148 12.24 24.31 16.53
CA PRO A 148 12.82 25.61 16.83
C PRO A 148 12.01 26.67 16.08
N ARG A 149 11.50 27.63 16.85
CA ARG A 149 10.80 28.81 16.36
C ARG A 149 11.82 29.70 15.64
N ASN A 150 11.56 29.93 14.35
CA ASN A 150 12.25 30.86 13.45
C ASN A 150 13.68 30.52 13.07
N ASP A 151 13.82 29.90 11.90
CA ASP A 151 14.94 30.18 11.01
C ASP A 151 14.41 30.60 9.64
N MET A 152 13.82 31.81 9.60
CA MET A 152 13.23 32.39 8.38
C MET A 152 14.24 32.41 7.23
N ASN A 153 15.52 32.66 7.54
CA ASN A 153 16.61 32.59 6.57
C ASN A 153 16.81 31.18 6.01
N GLU A 154 16.77 30.14 6.85
CA GLU A 154 16.89 28.75 6.40
C GLU A 154 15.70 28.33 5.52
N VAL A 155 14.49 28.82 5.83
CA VAL A 155 13.29 28.61 5.00
C VAL A 155 13.43 29.32 3.64
N LEU A 156 13.98 30.53 3.62
CA LEU A 156 14.24 31.28 2.38
C LEU A 156 15.29 30.57 1.50
N GLU A 157 16.35 30.02 2.10
CA GLU A 157 17.35 29.22 1.38
C GLU A 157 16.77 27.93 0.81
N LYS A 158 15.94 27.22 1.60
CA LYS A 158 15.21 26.04 1.12
C LYS A 158 14.30 26.38 -0.05
N LYS A 159 13.56 27.50 0.02
CA LYS A 159 12.70 27.98 -1.08
C LYS A 159 13.51 28.32 -2.33
N ARG A 160 14.65 29.00 -2.20
CA ARG A 160 15.54 29.30 -3.34
C ARG A 160 16.05 28.02 -4.02
N LYS A 161 16.45 27.04 -3.22
CA LYS A 161 16.93 25.74 -3.72
C LYS A 161 15.83 24.96 -4.45
N ILE A 162 14.61 24.95 -3.89
CA ILE A 162 13.45 24.32 -4.53
C ILE A 162 13.12 25.01 -5.86
N ASN A 163 13.09 26.34 -5.89
CA ASN A 163 12.80 27.07 -7.13
C ASN A 163 13.86 26.82 -8.22
N ALA A 164 15.14 26.75 -7.84
CA ALA A 164 16.21 26.41 -8.77
C ALA A 164 16.05 24.98 -9.31
N LEU A 165 15.69 24.01 -8.46
CA LEU A 165 15.48 22.62 -8.88
C LEU A 165 14.27 22.49 -9.83
N ILE A 166 13.18 23.21 -9.57
CA ILE A 166 11.99 23.22 -10.44
C ILE A 166 12.34 23.81 -11.81
N ALA A 167 13.05 24.94 -11.84
CA ALA A 167 13.46 25.58 -13.09
C ALA A 167 14.38 24.69 -13.94
N ASP A 168 15.32 23.99 -13.29
CA ASP A 168 16.20 23.03 -13.97
C ASP A 168 15.41 21.83 -14.53
N HIS A 169 14.48 21.28 -13.74
CA HIS A 169 13.62 20.19 -14.18
C HIS A 169 12.76 20.59 -15.39
N GLU A 170 12.20 21.80 -15.41
CA GLU A 170 11.47 22.31 -16.58
C GLU A 170 12.33 22.40 -17.84
N GLN A 171 13.60 22.79 -17.71
CA GLN A 171 14.53 22.82 -18.84
C GLN A 171 14.85 21.41 -19.36
N GLN A 172 15.07 20.46 -18.45
CA GLN A 172 15.30 19.06 -18.84
C GLN A 172 14.09 18.46 -19.57
N VAL A 173 12.87 18.75 -19.12
CA VAL A 173 11.65 18.30 -19.80
C VAL A 173 11.54 18.91 -21.18
N LYS A 174 11.81 20.21 -21.34
CA LYS A 174 11.79 20.87 -22.65
C LYS A 174 12.85 20.33 -23.61
N LEU A 175 14.06 20.04 -23.13
CA LEU A 175 15.13 19.45 -23.93
C LEU A 175 14.77 18.03 -24.39
N LYS A 176 14.20 17.21 -23.49
CA LYS A 176 13.71 15.87 -23.85
C LYS A 176 12.57 15.94 -24.86
N GLN A 177 11.60 16.84 -24.64
CA GLN A 177 10.49 17.03 -25.58
C GLN A 177 10.97 17.54 -26.95
N ALA A 178 11.99 18.40 -26.99
CA ALA A 178 12.60 18.87 -28.23
C ALA A 178 13.38 17.75 -28.96
N GLN A 179 14.12 16.91 -28.22
CA GLN A 179 14.78 15.73 -28.79
C GLN A 179 13.78 14.70 -29.32
N GLU A 180 12.69 14.45 -28.59
CA GLU A 180 11.61 13.57 -29.04
C GLU A 180 10.96 14.12 -30.33
N SER A 181 10.70 15.44 -30.41
CA SER A 181 10.18 16.05 -31.64
C SER A 181 11.16 15.99 -32.82
N GLU A 182 12.47 16.17 -32.60
CA GLU A 182 13.47 16.05 -33.67
C GLU A 182 13.63 14.60 -34.14
N THR A 183 13.42 13.62 -33.24
CA THR A 183 13.46 12.19 -33.58
C THR A 183 12.21 11.80 -34.39
N ASP A 184 11.04 12.28 -33.99
CA ASP A 184 9.78 12.06 -34.71
C ASP A 184 9.79 12.72 -36.12
N ASP A 185 10.34 13.93 -36.24
CA ASP A 185 10.47 14.63 -37.54
C ASP A 185 11.51 13.95 -38.46
N ALA A 186 12.57 13.37 -37.90
CA ALA A 186 13.58 12.61 -38.66
C ALA A 186 13.04 11.24 -39.16
N GLU A 187 12.17 10.59 -38.38
CA GLU A 187 11.50 9.35 -38.78
C GLU A 187 10.38 9.60 -39.82
N ALA A 188 9.60 10.68 -39.67
CA ALA A 188 8.55 11.05 -40.62
C ALA A 188 9.11 11.51 -41.99
N SER A 189 10.32 12.06 -42.03
CA SER A 189 11.00 12.46 -43.27
C SER A 189 11.78 11.33 -43.95
N ALA A 190 12.05 10.23 -43.24
CA ALA A 190 12.61 9.00 -43.81
C ALA A 190 11.55 8.13 -44.52
N ASP A 191 10.29 8.19 -44.07
CA ASP A 191 9.16 7.40 -44.60
C ASP A 191 8.50 8.02 -45.84
N ASN A 192 8.88 9.25 -46.23
CA ASN A 192 8.31 9.97 -47.37
C ASN A 192 9.35 10.29 -48.46
N ARG A 193 10.18 9.30 -48.82
CA ARG A 193 10.99 9.32 -50.05
C ARG A 193 10.31 8.45 -51.12
N PRO A 194 10.01 8.99 -52.32
CA PRO A 194 9.42 8.23 -53.43
C PRO A 194 10.38 7.19 -54.04
#